data_AF-A0A085JE39-F1
#
_entry.id   AF-A0A085JE39-F1
#
_cell.length_a   1.000
_cell.length_b   1.000
_cell.length_c   1.000
_cell.angle_alpha   90.00
_cell.angle_beta   90.00
_cell.angle_gamma   90.00
#
_symmetry.space_group_name_H-M   'P 1'
#
loop_
_entity.id
_entity.type
_entity.pdbx_description
1 polymer ?
#
loop_
_entity_poly.entity_id
_entity_poly.type
_entity_poly.pdbx_seq_one_letter_code
_entity_poly.pdbx_strand_id
1 'polypeptide(L)'
;MDLTNFQEFCHPQGFLDLAKYSEKPIFAEYHGDIEISLVNSAKFKQLEFNVDTLFHCRNEEAGLEIKNAIKEVIEKYKGEEILTRTDIGWELLLKNKNGLTIYEAMKNTLLIEQFLSLLIFSPTRRTRLNVLNRSDEQPDRFKYLPTLTTLFDISKFKEKVLKANLSHMYLPINGRNIDFGKTIKNWFAEYEKFQMYAFSLSNKFGRTTEPEIRSEIIVNLAQIEAIANSLGKTKSNEKYDFPISHYDKGQIRETLRRSLKLSESEKIGAALSELRSEIAHFGRPITRIKKMSLSDLHTVQKCLSFIICSSIYEKLGIPEKNISAFQERHLSQTNRF
;
A
#
# COMPACT_ATOMS: atom_id res chain seq x y z
N MET A 1 11.78 4.47 -8.49
CA MET A 1 10.52 5.23 -8.28
C MET A 1 10.28 5.32 -6.79
N ASP A 2 9.80 6.48 -6.34
CA ASP A 2 9.41 6.75 -4.94
C ASP A 2 7.91 7.04 -4.85
N LEU A 3 7.28 6.65 -3.73
CA LEU A 3 5.85 6.62 -3.50
C LEU A 3 5.53 7.17 -2.10
N THR A 4 4.40 7.86 -1.96
CA THR A 4 3.93 8.43 -0.69
C THR A 4 3.83 7.34 0.39
N ASN A 5 4.38 7.58 1.58
CA ASN A 5 4.40 6.65 2.72
C ASN A 5 5.15 5.33 2.48
N PHE A 6 5.87 5.18 1.36
CA PHE A 6 6.62 3.95 1.08
C PHE A 6 7.86 3.79 1.98
N GLN A 7 8.51 4.90 2.34
CA GLN A 7 9.53 4.94 3.39
C GLN A 7 8.98 4.27 4.65
N GLU A 8 7.89 4.79 5.20
CA GLU A 8 7.28 4.28 6.43
C GLU A 8 6.79 2.84 6.29
N PHE A 9 6.37 2.41 5.10
CA PHE A 9 6.05 1.01 4.85
C PHE A 9 7.28 0.11 4.98
N CYS A 10 8.43 0.53 4.44
CA CYS A 10 9.68 -0.25 4.45
C CYS A 10 10.41 -0.19 5.79
N HIS A 11 10.50 1.01 6.37
CA HIS A 11 11.25 1.29 7.59
C HIS A 11 10.67 2.50 8.32
N PRO A 12 10.58 2.47 9.67
CA PRO A 12 10.09 3.63 10.42
C PRO A 12 10.99 4.86 10.20
N GLN A 13 10.38 5.99 9.82
CA GLN A 13 11.05 7.24 9.48
C GLN A 13 11.84 7.85 10.65
N GLY A 14 11.43 7.57 11.90
CA GLY A 14 12.18 8.01 13.10
C GLY A 14 13.47 7.24 13.39
N PHE A 15 13.80 6.21 12.60
CA PHE A 15 14.94 5.31 12.86
C PHE A 15 15.82 5.08 11.62
N LEU A 16 15.83 6.01 10.66
CA LEU A 16 16.59 5.86 9.41
C LEU A 16 18.08 5.63 9.63
N ASP A 17 18.63 6.22 10.69
CA ASP A 17 20.03 6.05 11.08
C ASP A 17 20.37 4.58 11.40
N LEU A 18 19.40 3.78 11.84
CA LEU A 18 19.56 2.36 12.16
C LEU A 18 19.39 1.44 10.93
N ALA A 19 18.89 1.95 9.80
CA ALA A 19 18.75 1.14 8.61
C ALA A 19 20.13 0.71 8.11
N LYS A 20 20.28 -0.54 7.66
CA LYS A 20 21.51 -1.00 6.99
C LYS A 20 21.41 -0.68 5.50
N TYR A 21 22.48 -0.13 4.94
CA TYR A 21 22.59 0.03 3.49
C TYR A 21 22.99 -1.29 2.84
N SER A 22 22.42 -1.58 1.68
CA SER A 22 22.81 -2.69 0.81
C SER A 22 22.89 -2.21 -0.63
N GLU A 23 23.99 -2.52 -1.30
CA GLU A 23 24.12 -2.35 -2.75
C GLU A 23 23.29 -3.37 -3.54
N LYS A 24 23.07 -4.54 -2.94
CA LYS A 24 22.20 -5.57 -3.52
C LYS A 24 20.73 -5.21 -3.25
N PRO A 25 19.82 -5.50 -4.17
CA PRO A 25 18.39 -5.37 -3.92
C PRO A 25 17.97 -6.11 -2.65
N ILE A 26 17.08 -5.49 -1.86
CA ILE A 26 16.45 -6.10 -0.69
C ILE A 26 15.63 -7.33 -1.12
N PHE A 27 14.97 -7.22 -2.27
CA PHE A 27 14.47 -8.37 -3.02
C PHE A 27 14.49 -8.02 -4.52
N ALA A 28 14.44 -9.06 -5.35
CA ALA A 28 14.18 -8.96 -6.78
C ALA A 28 13.30 -10.14 -7.21
N GLU A 29 12.19 -9.86 -7.88
CA GLU A 29 11.25 -10.87 -8.37
C GLU A 29 10.90 -10.60 -9.83
N TYR A 30 10.62 -11.68 -10.57
CA TYR A 30 10.25 -11.60 -11.97
C TYR A 30 8.76 -11.88 -12.17
N HIS A 31 8.13 -11.06 -13.01
CA HIS A 31 6.80 -11.29 -13.55
C HIS A 31 6.86 -11.15 -15.08
N GLY A 32 6.86 -12.28 -15.78
CA GLY A 32 7.19 -12.31 -17.21
C GLY A 32 8.60 -11.76 -17.44
N ASP A 33 8.71 -10.76 -18.31
CA ASP A 33 9.98 -10.09 -18.63
C ASP A 33 10.33 -8.90 -17.72
N ILE A 34 9.45 -8.57 -16.76
CA ILE A 34 9.64 -7.46 -15.84
C ILE A 34 10.23 -7.97 -14.53
N GLU A 35 11.42 -7.48 -14.21
CA GLU A 35 12.02 -7.56 -12.89
C GLU A 35 11.51 -6.39 -12.03
N ILE A 36 11.06 -6.71 -10.84
CA ILE A 36 10.65 -5.75 -9.81
C ILE A 36 11.58 -5.93 -8.63
N SER A 37 12.30 -4.88 -8.28
CA SER A 37 13.25 -4.89 -7.17
C SER A 37 13.05 -3.73 -6.23
N LEU A 38 13.30 -3.97 -4.95
CA LEU A 38 13.40 -2.93 -3.93
C LEU A 38 14.86 -2.70 -3.61
N VAL A 39 15.30 -1.45 -3.78
CA VAL A 39 16.69 -1.05 -3.59
C VAL A 39 16.80 0.06 -2.56
N ASN A 40 17.95 0.16 -1.91
CA ASN A 40 18.26 1.34 -1.11
C ASN A 40 18.78 2.46 -2.01
N SER A 41 18.20 3.64 -1.88
CA SER A 41 18.85 4.87 -2.37
C SER A 41 19.55 5.52 -1.18
N ALA A 42 20.87 5.63 -1.23
CA ALA A 42 21.62 6.25 -0.15
C ALA A 42 22.45 7.41 -0.68
N LYS A 43 22.55 8.47 0.13
CA LYS A 43 23.49 9.56 -0.13
C LYS A 43 24.70 9.38 0.76
N PHE A 44 25.83 9.68 0.18
CA PHE A 44 27.12 9.57 0.82
C PHE A 44 27.83 10.91 0.69
N LYS A 45 28.56 11.27 1.75
CA LYS A 45 29.56 12.33 1.69
C LYS A 45 30.93 11.68 1.87
N GLN A 46 31.93 12.24 1.21
CA GLN A 46 33.29 11.85 1.48
C GLN A 46 33.60 12.09 2.96
N LEU A 47 34.28 11.14 3.59
CA LEU A 47 34.84 11.33 4.91
C LEU A 47 35.99 12.33 4.79
N GLU A 48 35.65 13.62 4.77
CA GLU A 48 36.65 14.68 4.69
C GLU A 48 37.49 14.76 5.98
N PHE A 49 38.71 15.28 5.83
CA PHE A 49 39.76 15.38 6.85
C PHE A 49 39.35 16.02 8.19
N ASN A 50 38.20 16.68 8.26
CA ASN A 50 37.72 17.33 9.47
C ASN A 50 36.92 16.35 10.36
N VAL A 51 37.59 15.27 10.78
CA VAL A 51 37.11 14.26 11.74
C VAL A 51 36.61 14.92 13.04
N ASP A 52 37.11 16.14 13.33
CA ASP A 52 36.72 16.95 14.48
C ASP A 52 35.23 17.31 14.54
N THR A 53 34.52 17.24 13.40
CA THR A 53 33.10 17.57 13.31
C THR A 53 32.17 16.35 13.30
N LEU A 54 32.72 15.13 13.31
CA LEU A 54 31.92 13.91 13.12
C LEU A 54 31.26 13.41 14.41
N PHE A 55 31.92 13.53 15.55
CA PHE A 55 31.46 12.98 16.81
C PHE A 55 31.73 13.93 17.97
N HIS A 56 30.77 14.01 18.89
CA HIS A 56 30.97 14.66 20.17
C HIS A 56 31.20 13.60 21.24
N CYS A 57 32.34 13.66 21.92
CA CYS A 57 32.62 12.83 23.08
C CYS A 57 32.81 13.72 24.31
N ARG A 58 32.14 13.38 25.42
CA ARG A 58 32.32 14.10 26.69
C ARG A 58 33.69 13.84 27.32
N ASN A 59 34.29 12.70 27.01
CA ASN A 59 35.66 12.38 27.40
C ASN A 59 36.58 12.79 26.24
N GLU A 60 37.38 13.83 26.46
CA GLU A 60 38.27 14.39 25.43
C GLU A 60 39.36 13.40 25.00
N GLU A 61 39.92 12.62 25.93
CA GLU A 61 40.96 11.63 25.62
C GLU A 61 40.40 10.53 24.69
N ALA A 62 39.23 9.98 25.04
CA ALA A 62 38.56 8.98 24.20
C ALA A 62 38.16 9.56 22.83
N GLY A 63 37.69 10.82 22.80
CA GLY A 63 37.40 11.52 21.56
C GLY A 63 38.64 11.67 20.68
N LEU A 64 39.79 11.99 21.25
CA LEU A 64 41.06 12.13 20.55
C LEU A 64 41.58 10.78 20.01
N GLU A 65 41.47 9.71 20.80
CA GLU A 65 41.85 8.35 20.40
C GLU A 65 41.05 7.89 19.18
N ILE A 66 39.72 8.06 19.21
CA ILE A 66 38.84 7.73 18.07
C ILE A 66 39.22 8.56 16.84
N LYS A 67 39.49 9.85 17.00
CA LYS A 67 39.87 10.74 15.89
C LYS A 67 41.18 10.30 15.24
N ASN A 68 42.19 9.97 16.05
CA ASN A 68 43.49 9.52 15.56
C ASN A 68 43.37 8.19 14.82
N ALA A 69 42.60 7.24 15.36
CA ALA A 69 42.34 5.97 14.69
C ALA A 69 41.68 6.15 13.31
N ILE A 70 40.70 7.07 13.18
CA ILE A 70 40.08 7.37 11.88
C ILE A 70 41.09 8.00 10.91
N LYS A 71 41.91 8.95 11.38
CA LYS A 71 42.94 9.59 10.54
C LYS A 71 43.97 8.58 10.03
N GLU A 72 44.40 7.63 10.86
CA GLU A 72 45.31 6.56 10.46
C GLU A 72 44.71 5.67 9.36
N VAL A 73 43.42 5.35 9.45
CA VAL A 73 42.71 4.57 8.41
C VAL A 73 42.65 5.34 7.09
N ILE A 74 42.30 6.63 7.13
CA ILE A 74 42.25 7.49 5.93
C ILE A 74 43.63 7.55 5.25
N GLU A 75 44.70 7.69 6.03
CA GLU A 75 46.07 7.73 5.53
C GLU A 75 46.48 6.40 4.88
N LYS A 76 46.16 5.28 5.54
CA LYS A 76 46.46 3.92 5.06
C LYS A 76 45.77 3.59 3.74
N TYR A 77 44.56 4.12 3.52
CA TYR A 77 43.74 3.85 2.33
C TYR A 77 43.53 5.11 1.48
N LYS A 78 44.56 5.95 1.35
CA LYS A 78 44.52 7.25 0.65
C LYS A 78 44.00 7.23 -0.80
N GLY A 79 44.02 6.08 -1.47
CA GLY A 79 43.50 5.92 -2.84
C GLY A 79 42.03 5.50 -2.92
N GLU A 80 41.40 5.22 -1.78
CA GLU A 80 40.02 4.73 -1.71
C GLU A 80 39.05 5.84 -1.31
N GLU A 81 37.84 5.80 -1.88
CA GLU A 81 36.76 6.68 -1.46
C GLU A 81 36.12 6.16 -0.16
N ILE A 82 36.57 6.68 0.98
CA ILE A 82 35.94 6.40 2.26
C ILE A 82 34.75 7.34 2.44
N LEU A 83 33.55 6.77 2.47
CA LEU A 83 32.30 7.51 2.47
C LEU A 83 31.52 7.33 3.76
N THR A 84 30.87 8.40 4.22
CA THR A 84 29.88 8.34 5.30
C THR A 84 28.48 8.56 4.75
N ARG A 85 27.56 7.69 5.13
CA ARG A 85 26.15 7.81 4.73
C ARG A 85 25.51 9.00 5.42
N THR A 86 24.85 9.85 4.66
CA THR A 86 24.11 11.02 5.14
C THR A 86 22.60 10.84 5.07
N ASP A 87 22.12 9.98 4.18
CA ASP A 87 20.69 9.76 3.95
C ASP A 87 20.46 8.34 3.43
N ILE A 88 19.27 7.80 3.66
CA ILE A 88 18.82 6.52 3.12
C ILE A 88 17.32 6.53 2.84
N GLY A 89 16.96 5.99 1.69
CA GLY A 89 15.61 5.77 1.22
C GLY A 89 15.44 4.39 0.60
N TRP A 90 14.21 4.13 0.18
CA TRP A 90 13.78 2.90 -0.46
C TRP A 90 13.11 3.23 -1.76
N GLU A 91 13.54 2.59 -2.83
CA GLU A 91 12.97 2.80 -4.16
C GLU A 91 12.59 1.48 -4.80
N LEU A 92 11.49 1.51 -5.56
CA LEU A 92 11.15 0.40 -6.45
C LEU A 92 11.79 0.65 -7.82
N LEU A 93 12.54 -0.34 -8.28
CA LEU A 93 13.12 -0.40 -9.61
C LEU A 93 12.34 -1.42 -10.44
N LEU A 94 11.94 -1.00 -11.64
CA LEU A 94 11.29 -1.86 -12.63
C LEU A 94 12.19 -1.93 -13.84
N LYS A 95 12.60 -3.14 -14.20
CA LYS A 95 13.48 -3.38 -15.34
C LYS A 95 12.87 -4.46 -16.23
N ASN A 96 12.60 -4.12 -17.48
CA ASN A 96 12.23 -5.13 -18.47
C ASN A 96 13.47 -5.53 -19.27
N LYS A 97 13.64 -6.84 -19.51
CA LYS A 97 14.75 -7.38 -20.31
C LYS A 97 14.80 -6.78 -21.72
N ASN A 98 13.65 -6.53 -22.32
CA ASN A 98 13.50 -6.03 -23.69
C ASN A 98 13.32 -4.50 -23.76
N GLY A 99 13.43 -3.80 -22.63
CA GLY A 99 13.07 -2.40 -22.50
C GLY A 99 11.57 -2.20 -22.26
N LEU A 100 11.19 -0.98 -21.87
CA LEU A 100 9.80 -0.56 -21.69
C LEU A 100 9.56 0.70 -22.51
N THR A 101 8.42 0.76 -23.17
CA THR A 101 7.89 2.05 -23.64
C THR A 101 7.50 2.92 -22.44
N ILE A 102 7.45 4.24 -22.63
CA ILE A 102 6.97 5.17 -21.60
C ILE A 102 5.55 4.81 -21.14
N TYR A 103 4.68 4.40 -22.08
CA TYR A 103 3.32 3.98 -21.77
C TYR A 103 3.28 2.76 -20.83
N GLU A 104 4.07 1.73 -21.12
CA GLU A 104 4.16 0.55 -20.25
C GLU A 104 4.76 0.90 -18.88
N ALA A 105 5.77 1.77 -18.84
CA ALA A 105 6.33 2.26 -17.58
C ALA A 105 5.26 2.98 -16.74
N MET A 106 4.40 3.81 -17.35
CA MET A 106 3.28 4.47 -16.65
C MET A 106 2.24 3.46 -16.19
N LYS A 107 1.88 2.48 -17.02
CA LYS A 107 0.93 1.42 -16.67
C LYS A 107 1.42 0.64 -15.45
N ASN A 108 2.67 0.15 -15.49
CA ASN A 108 3.29 -0.60 -14.40
C ASN A 108 3.46 0.23 -13.12
N THR A 109 3.68 1.54 -13.27
CA THR A 109 3.69 2.47 -12.15
C THR A 109 2.33 2.53 -11.45
N LEU A 110 1.23 2.64 -12.22
CA LEU A 110 -0.12 2.65 -11.65
C LEU A 110 -0.45 1.34 -10.92
N LEU A 111 -0.06 0.20 -11.50
CA LEU A 111 -0.18 -1.12 -10.87
C LEU A 111 0.47 -1.16 -9.48
N ILE A 112 1.64 -0.53 -9.31
CA ILE A 112 2.34 -0.46 -8.04
C ILE A 112 1.70 0.55 -7.08
N GLU A 113 1.23 1.69 -7.57
CA GLU A 113 0.50 2.65 -6.73
C GLU A 113 -0.74 2.01 -6.11
N GLN A 114 -1.48 1.23 -6.90
CA GLN A 114 -2.64 0.47 -6.45
C GLN A 114 -2.25 -0.64 -5.47
N PHE A 115 -1.15 -1.36 -5.73
CA PHE A 115 -0.62 -2.36 -4.82
C PHE A 115 -0.33 -1.79 -3.43
N LEU A 116 0.46 -0.71 -3.36
CA LEU A 116 0.76 -0.07 -2.08
C LEU A 116 -0.48 0.54 -1.45
N SER A 117 -1.39 1.10 -2.26
CA SER A 117 -2.66 1.60 -1.74
C SER A 117 -3.46 0.50 -1.03
N LEU A 118 -3.41 -0.74 -1.54
CA LEU A 118 -3.98 -1.90 -0.87
C LEU A 118 -3.27 -2.18 0.45
N LEU A 119 -1.96 -2.41 0.44
CA LEU A 119 -1.21 -2.80 1.64
C LEU A 119 -1.31 -1.77 2.78
N ILE A 120 -1.27 -0.48 2.43
CA ILE A 120 -1.35 0.64 3.37
C ILE A 120 -2.81 0.99 3.71
N PHE A 121 -3.75 0.52 2.88
CA PHE A 121 -5.17 0.85 2.94
C PHE A 121 -5.45 2.37 2.91
N SER A 122 -4.75 3.08 2.02
CA SER A 122 -4.82 4.52 1.86
C SER A 122 -4.36 4.92 0.44
N PRO A 123 -4.85 6.04 -0.14
CA PRO A 123 -4.33 6.52 -1.41
C PRO A 123 -2.80 6.64 -1.42
N THR A 124 -2.17 6.02 -2.41
CA THR A 124 -0.72 6.11 -2.64
C THR A 124 -0.45 6.68 -4.03
N ARG A 125 0.49 7.63 -4.13
CA ARG A 125 0.93 8.23 -5.39
C ARG A 125 2.44 8.28 -5.46
N ARG A 126 2.99 8.23 -6.66
CA ARG A 126 4.39 8.52 -6.92
C ARG A 126 4.73 9.95 -6.54
N THR A 127 5.79 10.09 -5.75
CA THR A 127 6.44 11.37 -5.42
C THR A 127 7.50 11.70 -6.46
N ARG A 128 8.19 10.66 -6.97
CA ARG A 128 9.23 10.78 -8.00
C ARG A 128 9.20 9.59 -8.95
N LEU A 129 9.20 9.88 -10.25
CA LEU A 129 9.35 8.88 -11.30
C LEU A 129 10.41 9.35 -12.30
N ASN A 130 11.45 8.53 -12.44
CA ASN A 130 12.49 8.71 -13.45
C ASN A 130 12.42 7.52 -14.40
N VAL A 131 12.30 7.80 -15.69
CA VAL A 131 12.48 6.80 -16.74
C VAL A 131 13.95 6.81 -17.12
N LEU A 132 14.60 5.64 -17.04
CA LEU A 132 15.99 5.48 -17.40
C LEU A 132 16.06 5.08 -18.87
N ASN A 133 16.49 6.02 -19.72
CA ASN A 133 16.73 5.73 -21.12
C ASN A 133 18.20 5.35 -21.32
N ARG A 134 18.47 4.23 -21.96
CA ARG A 134 19.85 3.82 -22.28
C ARG A 134 20.38 4.77 -23.35
N SER A 135 21.59 5.30 -23.17
CA SER A 135 22.21 6.13 -24.21
C SER A 135 22.67 5.25 -25.37
N ASP A 136 22.33 5.66 -26.59
CA ASP A 136 22.83 5.01 -27.83
C ASP A 136 24.35 5.21 -27.98
N GLU A 137 24.88 6.33 -27.49
CA GLU A 137 26.31 6.69 -27.58
C GLU A 137 27.15 6.08 -26.45
N GLN A 138 26.56 5.87 -25.27
CA GLN A 138 27.23 5.32 -24.08
C GLN A 138 26.37 4.23 -23.45
N PRO A 139 26.47 2.97 -23.92
CA PRO A 139 25.60 1.88 -23.51
C PRO A 139 25.62 1.58 -22.00
N ASP A 140 26.67 1.97 -21.29
CA ASP A 140 26.78 1.79 -19.84
C ASP A 140 26.18 2.95 -19.04
N ARG A 141 25.67 3.99 -19.71
CA ARG A 141 25.06 5.16 -19.08
C ARG A 141 23.57 5.26 -19.40
N PHE A 142 22.82 5.57 -18.36
CA PHE A 142 21.40 5.88 -18.45
C PHE A 142 21.18 7.38 -18.37
N LYS A 143 20.40 7.93 -19.29
CA LYS A 143 19.84 9.26 -19.19
C LYS A 143 18.59 9.20 -18.32
N TYR A 144 18.58 10.00 -17.27
CA TYR A 144 17.44 10.14 -16.37
C TYR A 144 16.43 11.12 -16.97
N LEU A 145 15.23 10.63 -17.26
CA LEU A 145 14.12 11.45 -17.73
C LEU A 145 13.11 11.61 -16.59
N PRO A 146 13.15 12.73 -15.84
CA PRO A 146 12.15 12.99 -14.82
C PRO A 146 10.79 13.10 -15.49
N THR A 147 9.86 12.26 -15.07
CA THR A 147 8.51 12.25 -15.64
C THR A 147 7.59 13.02 -14.71
N LEU A 148 7.10 14.16 -15.19
CA LEU A 148 6.02 14.89 -14.53
C LEU A 148 4.72 14.16 -14.81
N THR A 149 4.13 13.61 -13.76
CA THR A 149 3.01 12.68 -13.94
C THR A 149 1.73 13.12 -13.25
N THR A 150 1.70 14.36 -12.75
CA THR A 150 0.60 14.92 -11.97
C THR A 150 0.38 16.37 -12.36
N LEU A 151 -0.41 16.61 -13.41
CA LEU A 151 -0.86 17.96 -13.78
C LEU A 151 -2.36 18.17 -13.57
N PHE A 152 -3.15 17.11 -13.42
CA PHE A 152 -4.59 17.23 -13.27
C PHE A 152 -5.03 16.66 -11.93
N ASP A 153 -5.79 17.47 -11.18
CA ASP A 153 -6.60 17.05 -10.03
C ASP A 153 -5.87 16.76 -8.68
N ILE A 154 -4.67 17.31 -8.44
CA ILE A 154 -4.12 17.39 -7.07
C ILE A 154 -4.58 18.69 -6.42
N SER A 155 -5.57 18.58 -5.53
CA SER A 155 -5.95 19.67 -4.63
C SER A 155 -5.10 19.65 -3.36
N LYS A 156 -4.99 20.80 -2.66
CA LYS A 156 -4.34 20.90 -1.33
C LYS A 156 -4.87 19.86 -0.33
N PHE A 157 -6.16 19.52 -0.45
CA PHE A 157 -6.78 18.50 0.39
C PHE A 157 -6.23 17.10 0.09
N LYS A 158 -6.13 16.71 -1.19
CA LYS A 158 -5.54 15.42 -1.57
C LYS A 158 -4.06 15.35 -1.20
N GLU A 159 -3.32 16.43 -1.37
CA GLU A 159 -1.94 16.53 -0.92
C GLU A 159 -1.82 16.29 0.60
N LYS A 160 -2.70 16.90 1.41
CA LYS A 160 -2.74 16.68 2.86
C LYS A 160 -3.01 15.21 3.21
N VAL A 161 -3.92 14.54 2.48
CA VAL A 161 -4.22 13.11 2.70
C VAL A 161 -3.02 12.24 2.32
N LEU A 162 -2.35 12.51 1.20
CA LEU A 162 -1.15 11.77 0.77
C LEU A 162 0.04 11.95 1.72
N LYS A 163 0.18 13.15 2.30
CA LYS A 163 1.24 13.50 3.26
C LYS A 163 0.85 13.22 4.72
N ALA A 164 -0.33 12.66 4.99
CA ALA A 164 -0.73 12.35 6.35
C ALA A 164 0.22 11.29 6.91
N ASN A 165 0.90 11.60 8.02
CA ASN A 165 1.86 10.69 8.63
C ASN A 165 1.18 9.38 9.02
N LEU A 166 1.52 8.33 8.29
CA LEU A 166 1.35 6.98 8.75
C LEU A 166 2.53 6.64 9.65
N SER A 167 2.31 5.75 10.62
CA SER A 167 3.41 5.21 11.41
C SER A 167 3.51 3.72 11.15
N HIS A 168 4.73 3.28 10.86
CA HIS A 168 5.15 1.93 10.57
C HIS A 168 4.70 0.99 11.68
N MET A 169 4.83 1.44 12.93
CA MET A 169 4.47 0.68 14.13
C MET A 169 2.98 0.38 14.22
N TYR A 170 2.15 1.22 13.60
CA TYR A 170 0.71 1.01 13.57
C TYR A 170 0.25 0.27 12.32
N LEU A 171 1.04 0.24 11.23
CA LEU A 171 0.67 -0.44 9.99
C LEU A 171 0.52 -1.96 10.21
N PRO A 172 -0.68 -2.54 10.04
CA PRO A 172 -0.90 -3.97 10.22
C PRO A 172 -0.10 -4.80 9.21
N ILE A 173 0.15 -4.24 8.04
CA ILE A 173 0.92 -4.82 6.93
C ILE A 173 2.04 -3.84 6.58
N ASN A 174 3.28 -4.31 6.66
CA ASN A 174 4.49 -3.52 6.37
C ASN A 174 5.63 -4.41 5.88
N GLY A 175 6.73 -3.80 5.40
CA GLY A 175 7.86 -4.54 4.84
C GLY A 175 8.58 -5.49 5.79
N ARG A 176 8.33 -5.43 7.11
CA ARG A 176 8.92 -6.34 8.11
C ARG A 176 8.09 -7.58 8.35
N ASN A 177 6.79 -7.55 8.06
CA ASN A 177 5.87 -8.60 8.47
C ASN A 177 5.22 -9.36 7.30
N ILE A 178 5.59 -9.02 6.06
CA ILE A 178 5.25 -9.77 4.86
C ILE A 178 6.50 -10.08 4.04
N ASP A 179 6.43 -11.13 3.23
CA ASP A 179 7.35 -11.33 2.11
C ASP A 179 6.91 -10.43 0.95
N PHE A 180 7.49 -9.24 0.86
CA PHE A 180 7.08 -8.26 -0.15
C PHE A 180 7.29 -8.77 -1.58
N GLY A 181 8.38 -9.51 -1.85
CA GLY A 181 8.68 -10.07 -3.17
C GLY A 181 7.60 -11.05 -3.62
N LYS A 182 7.26 -12.02 -2.77
CA LYS A 182 6.15 -12.94 -3.05
C LYS A 182 4.81 -12.21 -3.20
N THR A 183 4.55 -11.24 -2.32
CA THR A 183 3.29 -10.48 -2.29
C THR A 183 3.10 -9.67 -3.58
N ILE A 184 4.13 -8.93 -4.04
CA ILE A 184 4.04 -8.12 -5.26
C ILE A 184 3.94 -9.01 -6.51
N LYS A 185 4.63 -10.15 -6.53
CA LYS A 185 4.51 -11.13 -7.62
C LYS A 185 3.08 -11.66 -7.75
N ASN A 186 2.47 -12.04 -6.63
CA ASN A 186 1.07 -12.48 -6.60
C ASN A 186 0.11 -11.37 -7.02
N TRP A 187 0.40 -10.11 -6.63
CA TRP A 187 -0.39 -8.96 -7.06
C TRP A 187 -0.42 -8.79 -8.57
N PHE A 188 0.74 -8.86 -9.23
CA PHE A 188 0.80 -8.76 -10.68
C PHE A 188 0.01 -9.88 -11.37
N ALA A 189 0.01 -11.10 -10.80
CA ALA A 189 -0.75 -12.22 -11.35
C ALA A 189 -2.28 -12.10 -11.14
N GLU A 190 -2.72 -11.48 -10.04
CA GLU A 190 -4.13 -11.39 -9.66
C GLU A 190 -4.78 -10.03 -9.98
N TYR A 191 -4.00 -9.05 -10.46
CA TYR A 191 -4.40 -7.66 -10.65
C TYR A 191 -5.74 -7.50 -11.38
N GLU A 192 -5.90 -8.17 -12.54
CA GLU A 192 -7.06 -7.98 -13.40
C GLU A 192 -8.39 -8.29 -12.69
N LYS A 193 -8.38 -9.23 -11.74
CA LYS A 193 -9.56 -9.63 -10.96
C LYS A 193 -9.95 -8.59 -9.92
N PHE A 194 -8.99 -7.80 -9.44
CA PHE A 194 -9.17 -6.86 -8.33
C PHE A 194 -8.92 -5.38 -8.70
N GLN A 195 -8.61 -5.11 -9.97
CA GLN A 195 -8.22 -3.79 -10.46
C GLN A 195 -9.22 -2.69 -10.09
N MET A 196 -10.53 -2.98 -10.18
CA MET A 196 -11.58 -2.00 -9.88
C MET A 196 -11.55 -1.56 -8.41
N TYR A 197 -11.38 -2.52 -7.50
CA TYR A 197 -11.28 -2.23 -6.07
C TYR A 197 -10.01 -1.47 -5.73
N ALA A 198 -8.88 -1.91 -6.27
CA ALA A 198 -7.60 -1.26 -6.02
C ALA A 198 -7.56 0.16 -6.60
N PHE A 199 -8.17 0.38 -7.78
CA PHE A 199 -8.32 1.71 -8.37
C PHE A 199 -9.21 2.61 -7.49
N SER A 200 -10.35 2.11 -7.01
CA SER A 200 -11.23 2.85 -6.08
C SER A 200 -10.48 3.24 -4.80
N LEU A 201 -9.78 2.29 -4.17
CA LEU A 201 -9.00 2.53 -2.95
C LEU A 201 -7.89 3.56 -3.19
N SER A 202 -7.16 3.44 -4.30
CA SER A 202 -6.11 4.39 -4.65
C SER A 202 -6.63 5.82 -4.87
N ASN A 203 -7.93 6.02 -5.10
CA ASN A 203 -8.56 7.33 -5.31
C ASN A 203 -9.45 7.78 -4.13
N LYS A 204 -9.43 7.07 -2.99
CA LYS A 204 -10.30 7.36 -1.84
C LYS A 204 -9.74 8.45 -0.93
N PHE A 205 -9.90 9.71 -1.32
CA PHE A 205 -9.38 10.87 -0.56
C PHE A 205 -10.29 11.36 0.60
N GLY A 206 -11.37 10.65 0.93
CA GLY A 206 -12.08 10.84 2.21
C GLY A 206 -13.29 11.79 2.22
N ARG A 207 -13.58 12.51 1.13
CA ARG A 207 -14.92 13.09 0.93
C ARG A 207 -15.74 12.05 0.18
N THR A 208 -16.72 11.44 0.85
CA THR A 208 -17.62 10.47 0.24
C THR A 208 -19.04 10.97 0.38
N THR A 209 -19.70 11.15 -0.75
CA THR A 209 -21.10 11.54 -0.88
C THR A 209 -22.01 10.33 -0.81
N GLU A 210 -23.29 10.55 -0.55
CA GLU A 210 -24.26 9.44 -0.50
C GLU A 210 -24.36 8.65 -1.83
N PRO A 211 -24.37 9.28 -3.02
CA PRO A 211 -24.32 8.53 -4.29
C PRO A 211 -23.08 7.65 -4.42
N GLU A 212 -21.92 8.12 -3.97
CA GLU A 212 -20.68 7.33 -3.96
C GLU A 212 -20.78 6.14 -3.02
N ILE A 213 -21.31 6.32 -1.80
CA ILE A 213 -21.53 5.21 -0.85
C ILE A 213 -22.44 4.15 -1.46
N ARG A 214 -23.58 4.56 -2.02
CA ARG A 214 -24.56 3.65 -2.63
C ARG A 214 -23.95 2.91 -3.83
N SER A 215 -23.21 3.60 -4.67
CA SER A 215 -22.52 3.00 -5.83
C SER A 215 -21.45 2.01 -5.40
N GLU A 216 -20.63 2.36 -4.40
CA GLU A 216 -19.62 1.46 -3.84
C GLU A 216 -20.24 0.20 -3.20
N ILE A 217 -21.40 0.30 -2.55
CA ILE A 217 -22.12 -0.88 -2.04
C ILE A 217 -22.47 -1.83 -3.18
N ILE A 218 -23.02 -1.34 -4.29
CA ILE A 218 -23.35 -2.17 -5.46
C ILE A 218 -22.11 -2.87 -6.01
N VAL A 219 -21.04 -2.10 -6.22
CA VAL A 219 -19.78 -2.61 -6.78
C VAL A 219 -19.15 -3.64 -5.82
N ASN A 220 -19.14 -3.37 -4.52
CA ASN A 220 -18.58 -4.28 -3.52
C ASN A 220 -19.40 -5.58 -3.44
N LEU A 221 -20.74 -5.52 -3.54
CA LEU A 221 -21.57 -6.72 -3.54
C LEU A 221 -21.33 -7.58 -4.79
N ALA A 222 -21.14 -6.97 -5.96
CA ALA A 222 -20.77 -7.71 -7.16
C ALA A 222 -19.39 -8.40 -7.02
N GLN A 223 -18.44 -7.75 -6.36
CA GLN A 223 -17.14 -8.37 -6.06
C GLN A 223 -17.25 -9.52 -5.05
N ILE A 224 -18.08 -9.37 -4.02
CA ILE A 224 -18.35 -10.46 -3.06
C ILE A 224 -18.98 -11.67 -3.76
N GLU A 225 -19.87 -11.45 -4.74
CA GLU A 225 -20.40 -12.55 -5.57
C GLU A 225 -19.31 -13.23 -6.39
N ALA A 226 -18.39 -12.46 -6.99
CA ALA A 226 -17.25 -13.01 -7.72
C ALA A 226 -16.33 -13.83 -6.80
N ILE A 227 -16.09 -13.35 -5.57
CA ILE A 227 -15.35 -14.07 -4.53
C ILE A 227 -16.07 -15.38 -4.17
N ALA A 228 -17.39 -15.36 -3.95
CA ALA A 228 -18.19 -16.56 -3.68
C ALA A 228 -18.05 -17.61 -4.79
N ASN A 229 -18.15 -17.17 -6.05
CA ASN A 229 -17.97 -18.04 -7.21
C ASN A 229 -16.57 -18.66 -7.25
N SER A 230 -15.53 -17.89 -6.90
CA SER A 230 -14.14 -18.40 -6.81
C SER A 230 -13.95 -19.43 -5.70
N LEU A 231 -14.83 -19.43 -4.68
CA LEU A 231 -14.88 -20.41 -3.59
C LEU A 231 -15.83 -21.59 -3.90
N GLY A 232 -16.32 -21.69 -5.14
CA GLY A 232 -17.26 -22.73 -5.57
C GLY A 232 -18.68 -22.56 -5.02
N LYS A 233 -19.04 -21.36 -4.54
CA LYS A 233 -20.36 -21.06 -3.98
C LYS A 233 -21.21 -20.25 -4.95
N THR A 234 -22.01 -20.95 -5.73
CA THR A 234 -22.85 -20.38 -6.80
C THR A 234 -24.32 -20.24 -6.41
N LYS A 235 -24.75 -20.77 -5.25
CA LYS A 235 -26.14 -20.68 -4.81
C LYS A 235 -26.49 -19.27 -4.37
N SER A 236 -27.66 -18.79 -4.77
CA SER A 236 -28.12 -17.41 -4.50
C SER A 236 -28.21 -17.07 -3.01
N ASN A 237 -28.43 -18.05 -2.14
CA ASN A 237 -28.51 -17.86 -0.68
C ASN A 237 -27.13 -17.89 0.02
N GLU A 238 -26.07 -18.28 -0.68
CA GLU A 238 -24.70 -18.36 -0.13
C GLU A 238 -23.80 -17.21 -0.63
N LYS A 239 -24.17 -16.56 -1.73
CA LYS A 239 -23.33 -15.61 -2.47
C LYS A 239 -22.78 -14.42 -1.65
N TYR A 240 -23.45 -14.04 -0.55
CA TYR A 240 -22.96 -13.00 0.36
C TYR A 240 -22.58 -13.56 1.73
N ASP A 241 -23.43 -14.39 2.34
CA ASP A 241 -23.21 -14.90 3.70
C ASP A 241 -21.92 -15.74 3.79
N PHE A 242 -21.60 -16.52 2.74
CA PHE A 242 -20.43 -17.39 2.78
C PHE A 242 -19.11 -16.63 2.72
N PRO A 243 -18.83 -15.75 1.72
CA PRO A 243 -17.59 -14.97 1.73
C PRO A 243 -17.45 -14.10 2.98
N ILE A 244 -18.53 -13.48 3.44
CA ILE A 244 -18.50 -12.65 4.66
C ILE A 244 -18.09 -13.52 5.86
N SER A 245 -18.66 -14.71 6.02
CA SER A 245 -18.31 -15.60 7.14
C SER A 245 -16.91 -16.19 7.01
N HIS A 246 -16.45 -16.44 5.79
CA HIS A 246 -15.13 -17.01 5.52
C HIS A 246 -14.00 -16.01 5.81
N TYR A 247 -14.19 -14.76 5.40
CA TYR A 247 -13.18 -13.70 5.53
C TYR A 247 -13.37 -12.79 6.75
N ASP A 248 -14.43 -12.94 7.54
CA ASP A 248 -14.54 -12.25 8.83
C ASP A 248 -13.56 -12.87 9.83
N LYS A 249 -12.50 -12.13 10.14
CA LYS A 249 -11.48 -12.48 11.13
C LYS A 249 -11.60 -11.60 12.37
N GLY A 250 -12.67 -10.80 12.46
CA GLY A 250 -12.92 -9.86 13.55
C GLY A 250 -14.39 -9.83 13.92
N GLN A 251 -14.97 -8.62 13.89
CA GLN A 251 -16.38 -8.38 14.24
C GLN A 251 -17.15 -7.74 13.08
N ILE A 252 -16.80 -8.09 11.83
CA ILE A 252 -17.43 -7.51 10.64
C ILE A 252 -18.90 -7.91 10.59
N ARG A 253 -19.22 -9.19 10.80
CA ARG A 253 -20.60 -9.70 10.78
C ARG A 253 -21.47 -9.00 11.81
N GLU A 254 -20.98 -8.85 13.03
CA GLU A 254 -21.72 -8.18 14.10
C GLU A 254 -21.96 -6.71 13.78
N THR A 255 -20.95 -6.03 13.23
CA THR A 255 -21.08 -4.64 12.77
C THR A 255 -22.09 -4.51 11.62
N LEU A 256 -22.06 -5.42 10.65
CA LEU A 256 -23.04 -5.47 9.56
C LEU A 256 -24.46 -5.68 10.08
N ARG A 257 -24.68 -6.60 11.03
CA ARG A 257 -26.02 -6.85 11.61
C ARG A 257 -26.60 -5.58 12.23
N ARG A 258 -25.79 -4.88 13.02
CA ARG A 258 -26.19 -3.62 13.69
C ARG A 258 -26.48 -2.50 12.69
N SER A 259 -25.64 -2.32 11.66
CA SER A 259 -25.85 -1.27 10.66
C SER A 259 -27.01 -1.57 9.70
N LEU A 260 -27.23 -2.83 9.34
CA LEU A 260 -28.36 -3.26 8.49
C LEU A 260 -29.71 -3.32 9.24
N LYS A 261 -29.70 -3.04 10.56
CA LYS A 261 -30.87 -3.09 11.46
C LYS A 261 -31.57 -4.44 11.43
N LEU A 262 -30.80 -5.52 11.52
CA LEU A 262 -31.32 -6.88 11.46
C LEU A 262 -31.91 -7.35 12.79
N SER A 263 -33.04 -8.03 12.73
CA SER A 263 -33.55 -8.88 13.80
C SER A 263 -32.72 -10.18 13.91
N GLU A 264 -32.84 -10.89 15.04
CA GLU A 264 -32.07 -12.12 15.31
C GLU A 264 -32.24 -13.20 14.23
N SER A 265 -33.45 -13.33 13.66
CA SER A 265 -33.77 -14.32 12.63
C SER A 265 -33.35 -13.93 11.21
N GLU A 266 -33.03 -12.67 10.96
CA GLU A 266 -32.64 -12.18 9.63
C GLU A 266 -31.18 -12.55 9.29
N LYS A 267 -30.98 -13.01 8.04
CA LYS A 267 -29.65 -13.29 7.48
C LYS A 267 -29.06 -12.05 6.83
N ILE A 268 -27.75 -11.88 6.98
CA ILE A 268 -27.01 -10.74 6.41
C ILE A 268 -27.11 -10.74 4.88
N GLY A 269 -26.93 -11.90 4.23
CA GLY A 269 -26.99 -12.00 2.78
C GLY A 269 -28.36 -11.64 2.20
N ALA A 270 -29.46 -12.03 2.85
CA ALA A 270 -30.80 -11.63 2.41
C ALA A 270 -30.98 -10.10 2.46
N ALA A 271 -30.56 -9.48 3.56
CA ALA A 271 -30.62 -8.03 3.74
C ALA A 271 -29.73 -7.26 2.76
N LEU A 272 -28.53 -7.76 2.45
CA LEU A 272 -27.66 -7.17 1.43
C LEU A 272 -28.23 -7.29 0.02
N SER A 273 -28.90 -8.41 -0.29
CA SER A 273 -29.59 -8.59 -1.58
C SER A 273 -30.75 -7.62 -1.75
N GLU A 274 -31.50 -7.38 -0.68
CA GLU A 274 -32.57 -6.37 -0.64
C GLU A 274 -32.00 -4.96 -0.80
N LEU A 275 -30.97 -4.61 -0.02
CA LEU A 275 -30.29 -3.32 -0.10
C LEU A 275 -29.77 -3.03 -1.52
N ARG A 276 -29.11 -4.00 -2.15
CA ARG A 276 -28.67 -3.90 -3.55
C ARG A 276 -29.83 -3.58 -4.48
N SER A 277 -30.95 -4.28 -4.29
CA SER A 277 -32.12 -4.12 -5.14
C SER A 277 -32.79 -2.76 -4.97
N GLU A 278 -32.89 -2.26 -3.74
CA GLU A 278 -33.43 -0.92 -3.46
C GLU A 278 -32.54 0.20 -4.02
N ILE A 279 -31.21 0.02 -4.02
CA ILE A 279 -30.28 1.00 -4.59
C ILE A 279 -30.30 0.97 -6.12
N ALA A 280 -30.28 -0.22 -6.74
CA ALA A 280 -30.13 -0.37 -8.19
C ALA A 280 -31.45 -0.16 -8.97
N HIS A 281 -32.60 -0.39 -8.35
CA HIS A 281 -33.90 -0.32 -9.01
C HIS A 281 -34.77 0.79 -8.40
N PHE A 282 -34.68 2.00 -8.98
CA PHE A 282 -35.37 3.20 -8.50
C PHE A 282 -36.90 3.08 -8.37
N GLY A 283 -37.54 2.12 -9.05
CA GLY A 283 -38.98 1.85 -8.96
C GLY A 283 -39.38 0.88 -7.83
N ARG A 284 -38.43 0.28 -7.11
CA ARG A 284 -38.70 -0.70 -6.05
C ARG A 284 -39.07 0.03 -4.75
N PRO A 285 -40.00 -0.50 -3.94
CA PRO A 285 -40.30 0.06 -2.63
C PRO A 285 -39.04 0.13 -1.76
N ILE A 286 -38.73 1.32 -1.26
CA ILE A 286 -37.61 1.52 -0.33
C ILE A 286 -38.11 1.19 1.08
N THR A 287 -37.63 0.08 1.63
CA THR A 287 -38.04 -0.45 2.95
C THR A 287 -36.87 -0.48 3.93
N ARG A 288 -35.69 -0.96 3.51
CA ARG A 288 -34.52 -1.11 4.37
C ARG A 288 -33.73 0.18 4.48
N ILE A 289 -33.45 0.85 3.36
CA ILE A 289 -32.70 2.12 3.37
C ILE A 289 -33.40 3.17 4.23
N LYS A 290 -34.74 3.18 4.28
CA LYS A 290 -35.51 4.10 5.14
C LYS A 290 -35.24 3.92 6.65
N LYS A 291 -34.78 2.75 7.07
CA LYS A 291 -34.44 2.45 8.48
C LYS A 291 -32.97 2.74 8.80
N MET A 292 -32.16 3.05 7.80
CA MET A 292 -30.71 3.22 7.92
C MET A 292 -30.33 4.70 7.83
N SER A 293 -29.42 5.13 8.71
CA SER A 293 -28.76 6.43 8.55
C SER A 293 -27.71 6.39 7.44
N LEU A 294 -27.23 7.55 7.00
CA LEU A 294 -26.07 7.63 6.10
C LEU A 294 -24.82 6.99 6.72
N SER A 295 -24.65 7.11 8.05
CA SER A 295 -23.57 6.45 8.79
C SER A 295 -23.68 4.92 8.72
N ASP A 296 -24.91 4.38 8.85
CA ASP A 296 -25.15 2.94 8.70
C ASP A 296 -24.79 2.45 7.29
N LEU A 297 -25.20 3.17 6.23
CA LEU A 297 -24.84 2.85 4.85
C LEU A 297 -23.33 2.89 4.63
N HIS A 298 -22.67 3.92 5.16
CA HIS A 298 -21.22 4.05 5.07
C HIS A 298 -20.50 2.92 5.81
N THR A 299 -21.02 2.49 6.97
CA THR A 299 -20.48 1.37 7.73
C THR A 299 -20.65 0.05 6.98
N VAL A 300 -21.79 -0.17 6.33
CA VAL A 300 -22.00 -1.33 5.45
C VAL A 300 -20.99 -1.31 4.30
N GLN A 301 -20.83 -0.17 3.61
CA GLN A 301 -19.85 0.00 2.54
C GLN A 301 -18.44 -0.41 3.01
N LYS A 302 -17.99 0.10 4.16
CA LYS A 302 -16.69 -0.22 4.75
C LYS A 302 -16.54 -1.70 5.09
N CYS A 303 -17.54 -2.30 5.74
CA CYS A 303 -17.51 -3.72 6.09
C CYS A 303 -17.34 -4.61 4.85
N LEU A 304 -18.09 -4.33 3.78
CA LEU A 304 -17.94 -5.06 2.52
C LEU A 304 -16.55 -4.85 1.91
N SER A 305 -16.02 -3.62 1.98
CA SER A 305 -14.67 -3.28 1.54
C SER A 305 -13.60 -4.08 2.30
N PHE A 306 -13.73 -4.24 3.62
CA PHE A 306 -12.78 -5.01 4.43
C PHE A 306 -12.80 -6.51 4.10
N ILE A 307 -13.97 -7.07 3.81
CA ILE A 307 -14.11 -8.47 3.34
C ILE A 307 -13.40 -8.67 2.00
N ILE A 308 -13.61 -7.76 1.05
CA ILE A 308 -12.93 -7.81 -0.25
C ILE A 308 -11.41 -7.69 -0.05
N CYS A 309 -10.96 -6.72 0.74
CA CYS A 309 -9.54 -6.52 1.03
C CYS A 309 -8.89 -7.75 1.67
N SER A 310 -9.59 -8.39 2.61
CA SER A 310 -9.12 -9.62 3.27
C SER A 310 -9.01 -10.79 2.30
N SER A 311 -9.96 -10.92 1.37
CA SER A 311 -9.87 -11.92 0.30
C SER A 311 -8.68 -11.69 -0.63
N ILE A 312 -8.39 -10.42 -0.95
CA ILE A 312 -7.22 -10.05 -1.76
C ILE A 312 -5.95 -10.41 -0.99
N TYR A 313 -5.85 -10.02 0.28
CA TYR A 313 -4.68 -10.32 1.11
C TYR A 313 -4.36 -11.80 1.21
N GLU A 314 -5.38 -12.67 1.33
CA GLU A 314 -5.17 -14.11 1.32
C GLU A 314 -4.61 -14.59 -0.03
N LYS A 315 -5.13 -14.09 -1.15
CA LYS A 315 -4.58 -14.38 -2.50
C LYS A 315 -3.16 -13.88 -2.69
N LEU A 316 -2.81 -12.76 -2.05
CA LEU A 316 -1.45 -12.22 -2.05
C LEU A 316 -0.50 -13.01 -1.15
N GLY A 317 -1.01 -13.90 -0.29
CA GLY A 317 -0.21 -14.69 0.64
C GLY A 317 0.17 -13.93 1.92
N ILE A 318 -0.59 -12.90 2.28
CA ILE A 318 -0.39 -12.16 3.53
C ILE A 318 -0.80 -13.04 4.71
N PRO A 319 0.01 -13.13 5.78
CA PRO A 319 -0.32 -13.97 6.93
C PRO A 319 -1.64 -13.59 7.60
N GLU A 320 -2.41 -14.59 8.04
CA GLU A 320 -3.73 -14.38 8.65
C GLU A 320 -3.71 -13.45 9.87
N LYS A 321 -2.64 -13.49 10.68
CA LYS A 321 -2.45 -12.58 11.82
C LYS A 321 -2.47 -11.11 11.40
N ASN A 322 -1.90 -10.79 10.24
CA ASN A 322 -1.82 -9.43 9.71
C ASN A 322 -3.17 -8.98 9.15
N ILE A 323 -3.91 -9.90 8.52
CA ILE A 323 -5.28 -9.66 8.04
C ILE A 323 -6.22 -9.38 9.23
N SER A 324 -6.09 -10.15 10.31
CA SER A 324 -6.88 -9.96 11.53
C SER A 324 -6.58 -8.60 12.18
N ALA A 325 -5.31 -8.24 12.33
CA ALA A 325 -4.89 -6.94 12.84
C ALA A 325 -5.38 -5.77 11.96
N PHE A 326 -5.43 -5.96 10.63
CA PHE A 326 -6.01 -5.01 9.70
C PHE A 326 -7.50 -4.77 10.00
N GLN A 327 -8.29 -5.83 10.11
CA GLN A 327 -9.73 -5.70 10.39
C GLN A 327 -9.99 -5.03 11.73
N GLU A 328 -9.29 -5.45 12.80
CA GLU A 328 -9.44 -4.88 14.14
C GLU A 328 -9.16 -3.37 14.15
N ARG A 329 -8.05 -2.95 13.52
CA ARG A 329 -7.67 -1.55 13.43
C ARG A 329 -8.73 -0.71 12.72
N HIS A 330 -9.21 -1.14 11.56
CA HIS A 330 -10.12 -0.31 10.75
C HIS A 330 -11.58 -0.39 11.19
N LEU A 331 -12.01 -1.49 11.82
CA LEU A 331 -13.33 -1.58 12.46
C LEU A 331 -13.43 -0.66 13.68
N SER A 332 -12.40 -0.62 14.54
CA SER A 332 -12.40 0.25 15.73
C SER A 332 -12.52 1.74 15.37
N GLN A 333 -11.95 2.15 14.23
CA GLN A 333 -12.09 3.51 13.70
C GLN A 333 -13.50 3.79 13.14
N THR A 334 -14.22 2.76 12.68
CA THR A 334 -15.57 2.90 12.13
C THR A 334 -16.60 3.10 13.25
N ASN A 335 -16.39 2.49 14.42
CA ASN A 335 -17.28 2.62 15.58
C ASN A 335 -17.14 3.95 16.37
N ARG A 336 -16.25 4.86 15.96
CA ARG A 336 -16.00 6.14 16.64
C ARG A 336 -16.83 7.32 16.10
N PHE A 337 -17.78 7.05 15.21
CA PHE A 337 -18.64 8.07 14.57
C PHE A 337 -20.12 7.83 14.85
#